data_AF-A0A916TX96-F1
#
_entry.id   AF-A0A916TX96-F1
#
_cell.length_a   1.000
_cell.length_b   1.000
_cell.length_c   1.000
_cell.angle_alpha   90.00
_cell.angle_beta   90.00
_cell.angle_gamma   90.00
#
_symmetry.space_group_name_H-M   'P 1'
#
loop_
_entity.id
_entity.type
_entity.pdbx_description
1 polymer ?
#
loop_
_entity_poly.entity_id
_entity_poly.type
_entity_poly.pdbx_seq_one_letter_code
_entity_poly.pdbx_strand_id
1 'polypeptide(L)'
;METRTETSRVILVDLSTTGARILTENPPKVGTEAMLHWGRYEAFGEVVWIEGVQCGIAFLDPISPQDVLETRELDDAAHLPQDRELLRQAARHWVEGTTPR
;
A
#
# COMPACT_ATOMS: atom_id res chain seq x y z
N MET A 1 -6.22 -12.42 -25.71
CA MET A 1 -5.92 -11.31 -24.79
C MET A 1 -6.19 -11.86 -23.40
N GLU A 2 -5.18 -12.43 -22.75
CA GLU A 2 -5.32 -13.00 -21.41
C GLU A 2 -4.92 -11.92 -20.40
N THR A 3 -5.89 -11.38 -19.66
CA THR A 3 -5.62 -10.45 -18.56
C THR A 3 -5.04 -11.28 -17.41
N ARG A 4 -3.71 -11.24 -17.23
CA ARG A 4 -3.04 -11.98 -16.15
C ARG A 4 -3.12 -11.16 -14.87
N THR A 5 -4.11 -11.47 -14.04
CA THR A 5 -4.21 -10.91 -12.68
C THR A 5 -3.17 -11.61 -11.79
N GLU A 6 -2.16 -10.87 -11.33
CA GLU A 6 -1.15 -11.38 -10.42
C GLU A 6 -1.42 -10.83 -9.02
N THR A 7 -1.75 -11.71 -8.08
CA THR A 7 -1.96 -11.34 -6.67
C THR A 7 -0.70 -11.62 -5.88
N SER A 8 -0.15 -10.60 -5.24
CA SER A 8 1.03 -10.71 -4.40
C SER A 8 0.75 -10.12 -3.02
N ARG A 9 1.33 -10.71 -1.97
CA ARG A 9 1.26 -10.15 -0.62
C ARG A 9 2.21 -8.96 -0.52
N VAL A 10 1.71 -7.89 0.07
CA VAL A 10 2.42 -6.62 0.23
C VAL A 10 2.19 -6.11 1.65
N ILE A 11 3.04 -5.22 2.12
CA ILE A 11 2.88 -4.58 3.42
C ILE A 11 2.23 -3.23 3.18
N LEU A 12 1.07 -3.00 3.79
CA LEU A 12 0.44 -1.69 3.80
C LEU A 12 1.18 -0.80 4.80
N VAL A 13 1.73 0.31 4.33
CA VAL A 13 2.51 1.26 5.17
C VAL A 13 1.67 2.46 5.56
N ASP A 14 0.88 2.97 4.62
CA ASP A 14 0.00 4.11 4.82
C ASP A 14 -1.26 3.88 3.99
N LEU A 15 -2.41 4.21 4.57
CA LEU A 15 -3.69 4.21 3.87
C LEU A 15 -4.40 5.53 4.11
N SER A 16 -4.77 6.17 3.02
CA SER A 16 -5.53 7.40 2.96
C SER A 16 -6.80 7.18 2.14
N THR A 17 -7.75 8.13 2.18
CA THR A 17 -9.00 8.02 1.40
C THR A 17 -8.76 8.03 -0.11
N THR A 18 -7.66 8.62 -0.57
CA THR A 18 -7.34 8.79 -2.00
C THR A 18 -6.21 7.88 -2.49
N GLY A 19 -5.60 7.09 -1.61
CA GLY A 19 -4.50 6.22 -2.00
C GLY A 19 -3.86 5.46 -0.85
N ALA A 20 -2.92 4.59 -1.19
CA ALA A 20 -2.16 3.79 -0.26
C ALA A 20 -0.68 3.79 -0.62
N ARG A 21 0.17 3.64 0.40
CA ARG A 21 1.58 3.30 0.24
C ARG A 21 1.79 1.86 0.67
N ILE A 22 2.43 1.08 -0.19
CA ILE A 22 2.74 -0.32 0.09
C ILE A 22 4.24 -0.60 -0.09
N LEU A 23 4.71 -1.67 0.56
CA LEU A 23 6.02 -2.27 0.33
C LEU A 23 5.86 -3.63 -0.32
N THR A 24 6.64 -3.85 -1.37
CA THR A 24 6.70 -5.10 -2.11
C THR A 24 8.08 -5.26 -2.75
N GLU A 25 8.61 -6.48 -2.75
CA GLU A 25 9.88 -6.80 -3.41
C GLU A 25 9.78 -6.65 -4.93
N ASN A 26 8.58 -6.79 -5.49
CA ASN A 26 8.33 -6.71 -6.92
C ASN A 26 7.19 -5.70 -7.18
N PRO A 27 7.47 -4.38 -7.16
CA PRO A 27 6.45 -3.39 -7.42
C PRO A 27 5.94 -3.47 -8.86
N PRO A 28 4.61 -3.40 -9.07
CA PRO A 28 4.06 -3.24 -10.41
C PRO A 28 4.53 -1.91 -11.00
N LYS A 29 4.61 -1.82 -12.33
CA LYS A 29 5.09 -0.61 -13.03
C LYS A 29 4.15 0.57 -12.76
N VAL A 30 4.69 1.79 -12.80
CA VAL A 30 3.86 3.02 -12.78
C VAL A 30 2.88 2.99 -13.96
N GLY A 31 1.62 3.36 -13.70
CA GLY A 31 0.50 3.25 -14.64
C GLY A 31 -0.16 1.86 -14.64
N THR A 32 0.26 0.93 -13.78
CA THR A 32 -0.43 -0.37 -13.66
C THR A 32 -1.63 -0.23 -12.74
N GLU A 33 -2.78 -0.67 -13.22
CA GLU A 33 -3.99 -0.82 -12.42
C GLU A 33 -3.81 -1.97 -11.41
N ALA A 34 -4.11 -1.70 -10.15
CA ALA A 34 -3.98 -2.65 -9.05
C ALA A 34 -5.22 -2.58 -8.16
N MET A 35 -5.63 -3.74 -7.65
CA MET A 35 -6.66 -3.84 -6.63
C MET A 35 -5.98 -4.18 -5.30
N LEU A 36 -6.09 -3.28 -4.34
CA LEU A 36 -5.58 -3.48 -2.99
C LEU A 36 -6.68 -4.12 -2.14
N HIS A 37 -6.37 -5.25 -1.51
CA HIS A 37 -7.27 -5.89 -0.54
C HIS A 37 -6.63 -5.83 0.85
N TRP A 38 -7.39 -5.38 1.85
CA TRP A 38 -6.97 -5.39 3.25
C TRP A 38 -8.16 -5.71 4.16
N GLY A 39 -8.02 -6.76 4.98
CA GLY A 39 -9.14 -7.24 5.80
C GLY A 39 -10.35 -7.63 4.95
N ARG A 40 -11.45 -6.87 5.10
CA ARG A 40 -12.71 -7.03 4.34
C ARG A 40 -12.90 -5.98 3.24
N TYR A 41 -11.95 -5.06 3.10
CA TYR A 41 -12.04 -3.93 2.18
C TYR A 41 -11.21 -4.19 0.94
N GLU A 42 -11.65 -3.57 -0.15
CA GLU A 42 -10.92 -3.55 -1.40
C GLU A 42 -11.03 -2.15 -2.02
N ALA A 43 -9.96 -1.72 -2.68
CA ALA A 43 -9.97 -0.50 -3.47
C ALA A 43 -9.17 -0.69 -4.76
N PHE A 44 -9.75 -0.17 -5.84
CA PHE A 44 -9.11 -0.11 -7.14
C PHE A 44 -8.30 1.17 -7.24
N GLY A 45 -7.08 1.04 -7.74
CA GLY A 45 -6.22 2.18 -7.98
C GLY A 45 -5.16 1.92 -9.04
N GLU A 46 -4.32 2.90 -9.23
CA GLU A 46 -3.20 2.85 -10.17
C GLU A 46 -1.89 3.14 -9.43
N VAL A 47 -0.84 2.42 -9.78
CA VAL A 47 0.51 2.74 -9.29
C VAL A 47 0.96 4.08 -9.87
N VAL A 48 1.08 5.11 -9.04
CA VAL A 48 1.48 6.46 -9.47
C VAL A 48 2.97 6.74 -9.30
N TRP A 49 3.65 6.02 -8.42
CA TRP A 49 5.09 6.12 -8.21
C TRP A 49 5.67 4.84 -7.63
N ILE A 50 6.97 4.62 -7.87
CA ILE A 50 7.76 3.52 -7.30
C ILE A 50 9.10 4.09 -6.84
N GLU A 51 9.51 3.72 -5.64
CA GLU A 51 10.79 4.05 -5.04
C GLU A 51 11.37 2.78 -4.40
N GLY A 52 12.29 2.11 -5.09
CA GLY A 52 12.88 0.85 -4.60
C GLY A 52 11.81 -0.23 -4.40
N VAL A 53 11.60 -0.64 -3.15
CA VAL A 53 10.58 -1.62 -2.74
C VAL A 53 9.27 -0.97 -2.31
N GLN A 54 9.16 0.36 -2.38
CA GLN A 54 7.94 1.09 -2.04
C GLN A 54 7.21 1.48 -3.32
N CYS A 55 5.89 1.43 -3.30
CA CYS A 55 5.10 2.07 -4.33
C CYS A 55 3.83 2.71 -3.75
N GLY A 56 3.37 3.74 -4.44
CA GLY A 56 2.13 4.43 -4.13
C GLY A 56 1.05 4.06 -5.12
N ILE A 57 -0.12 3.72 -4.60
CA ILE A 57 -1.34 3.45 -5.36
C ILE A 57 -2.29 4.62 -5.12
N ALA A 58 -2.72 5.29 -6.19
CA ALA A 58 -3.79 6.28 -6.13
C ALA A 58 -5.12 5.58 -6.43
N PHE A 59 -6.13 5.77 -5.58
CA PHE A 59 -7.43 5.14 -5.79
C PHE A 59 -8.23 5.85 -6.87
N LEU A 60 -8.88 5.05 -7.72
CA LEU A 60 -9.75 5.53 -8.78
C LEU A 60 -11.03 6.15 -8.21
N ASP A 61 -11.55 5.57 -7.14
CA ASP A 61 -12.67 6.08 -6.36
C ASP A 61 -12.20 6.32 -4.91
N PRO A 62 -12.53 7.46 -4.30
CA PRO A 62 -12.15 7.74 -2.93
C PRO A 62 -12.86 6.76 -1.98
N ILE A 63 -12.08 6.10 -1.13
CA ILE A 63 -12.62 5.25 -0.07
C ILE A 63 -13.35 6.12 0.95
N SER A 64 -14.45 5.62 1.51
CA SER A 64 -15.16 6.38 2.55
C SER A 64 -14.25 6.58 3.77
N PRO A 65 -14.24 7.77 4.38
CA PRO A 65 -13.41 8.03 5.56
C PRO A 65 -13.74 7.13 6.75
N GLN A 66 -14.93 6.52 6.78
CA GLN A 66 -15.31 5.50 7.76
C GLN A 66 -14.54 4.19 7.57
N ASP A 67 -14.33 3.73 6.33
CA ASP A 67 -13.56 2.51 6.03
C ASP A 67 -12.07 2.69 6.36
N VAL A 68 -11.53 3.89 6.15
CA VAL A 68 -10.17 4.25 6.57
C VAL A 68 -10.03 4.24 8.09
N LEU A 69 -11.07 4.69 8.83
CA LEU A 69 -11.09 4.67 10.29
C LEU A 69 -11.14 3.24 10.83
N GLU A 70 -11.99 2.37 10.27
CA GLU A 70 -12.03 0.95 10.63
C GLU A 70 -10.73 0.22 10.28
N THR A 71 -9.99 0.69 9.28
CA THR A 71 -8.66 0.16 8.95
C THR A 71 -7.62 0.48 10.02
N ARG A 72 -7.70 1.65 10.67
CA ARG A 72 -6.83 1.96 11.82
C ARG A 72 -7.08 1.02 12.99
N GLU A 73 -8.32 0.61 13.22
CA GLU A 73 -8.65 -0.36 14.27
C GLU A 73 -8.13 -1.77 13.94
N LEU A 74 -8.03 -2.10 12.64
CA LEU A 74 -7.42 -3.34 12.17
C LEU A 74 -5.88 -3.31 12.24
N ASP A 75 -5.22 -2.16 11.99
CA ASP A 75 -3.76 -2.00 12.10
C ASP A 75 -3.25 -2.22 13.54
N ASP A 76 -4.01 -1.73 14.53
CA ASP A 76 -3.76 -1.94 15.95
C ASP A 76 -3.86 -3.44 16.34
N ALA A 77 -4.78 -4.17 15.70
CA ALA A 77 -4.98 -5.61 15.93
C ALA A 77 -4.07 -6.52 15.08
N ALA A 78 -3.59 -6.05 13.93
CA ALA A 78 -2.82 -6.81 12.95
C ALA A 78 -1.30 -6.62 13.08
N HIS A 79 -0.82 -5.99 14.15
CA HIS A 79 0.59 -5.95 14.56
C HIS A 79 1.14 -7.37 14.78
N LEU A 80 1.36 -8.10 13.69
CA LEU A 80 2.01 -9.39 13.66
C LEU A 80 3.39 -9.22 12.99
N PRO A 81 4.47 -9.72 13.61
CA PRO A 81 5.85 -9.40 13.25
C PRO A 81 6.42 -10.24 12.10
N GLN A 82 5.65 -10.53 11.04
CA GLN A 82 6.15 -11.44 9.98
C GLN A 82 7.11 -10.79 8.97
N ASP A 83 7.06 -9.47 8.73
CA ASP A 83 7.84 -8.86 7.65
C ASP A 83 8.93 -7.89 8.13
N ARG A 84 9.71 -8.32 9.14
CA ARG A 84 10.76 -7.50 9.75
C ARG A 84 11.83 -7.02 8.77
N GLU A 85 12.12 -7.75 7.70
CA GLU A 85 13.17 -7.36 6.74
C GLU A 85 12.71 -6.22 5.83
N LEU A 86 11.52 -6.33 5.22
CA LEU A 86 10.94 -5.26 4.41
C LEU A 86 10.64 -4.02 5.26
N LEU A 87 10.13 -4.21 6.48
CA LEU A 87 9.97 -3.11 7.44
C LEU A 87 11.31 -2.48 7.84
N ARG A 88 12.40 -3.25 7.93
CA ARG A 88 13.75 -2.70 8.18
C ARG A 88 14.28 -1.92 6.98
N GLN A 89 14.08 -2.40 5.76
CA GLN A 89 14.48 -1.70 4.54
C GLN A 89 13.71 -0.38 4.40
N ALA A 90 12.40 -0.40 4.66
CA ALA A 90 11.59 0.80 4.71
C ALA A 90 12.04 1.73 5.85
N ALA A 91 12.13 1.24 7.10
CA ALA A 91 12.59 2.05 8.23
C ALA A 91 13.96 2.70 7.99
N ARG A 92 14.84 2.07 7.21
CA ARG A 92 16.12 2.65 6.80
C ARG A 92 15.96 3.85 5.86
N HIS A 93 14.97 3.85 4.97
CA HIS A 93 14.66 4.97 4.08
C HIS A 93 13.89 6.10 4.81
N TRP A 94 13.12 5.77 5.85
CA TRP A 94 12.31 6.73 6.61
C TRP A 94 13.10 7.63 7.57
N VAL A 95 14.40 7.33 7.79
CA VAL A 95 15.33 8.24 8.45
C VAL A 95 15.65 9.49 7.60
N GLU A 96 15.31 9.49 6.30
CA GLU A 96 15.61 10.58 5.36
C GLU A 96 14.45 11.59 5.19
N GLY A 97 13.58 11.66 6.21
CA GLY A 97 12.46 12.60 6.40
C GLY A 97 12.28 13.69 5.34
N THR A 98 11.21 13.60 4.55
CA THR A 98 10.64 14.77 3.88
C THR A 98 9.13 14.60 3.85
N THR A 99 8.44 15.32 4.73
CA THR A 99 7.05 15.71 4.53
C THR A 99 7.08 16.91 3.58
N PRO A 100 6.71 16.78 2.29
CA PRO A 100 6.56 17.98 1.47
C PRO A 100 5.33 18.75 1.96
N ARG A 101 5.57 20.01 2.32
CA ARG A 101 4.56 21.06 2.52
C ARG A 101 3.98 21.52 1.19
#